data_AF-A0A8K0N3X2-F1
#
_entry.id   AF-A0A8K0N3X2-F1
#
_cell.length_a   1.000
_cell.length_b   1.000
_cell.length_c   1.000
_cell.angle_alpha   90.00
_cell.angle_beta   90.00
_cell.angle_gamma   90.00
#
_symmetry.space_group_name_H-M   'P 1'
#
loop_
_entity.id
_entity.type
_entity.pdbx_description
1 polymer ?
#
loop_
_entity_poly.entity_id
_entity_poly.type
_entity_poly.pdbx_seq_one_letter_code
_entity_poly.pdbx_strand_id
1 'polypeptide(L)' 'EWSDVRPIPQDDGSHPVVLITYHDDFWETMDYFHAVYLANELSSRALDHTTKAVKMNPEITL' A
#
# COMPACT_ATOMS: atom_id res chain seq x y z
N GLU A 1 10.71 9.98 -6.53
CA GLU A 1 10.44 10.43 -5.16
C GLU A 1 10.40 9.30 -4.12
N TRP A 2 10.32 8.03 -4.54
CA TRP A 2 10.25 6.86 -3.66
C TRP A 2 11.51 5.96 -3.67
N SER A 3 12.62 6.43 -4.23
CA SER A 3 13.84 5.62 -4.42
C SER A 3 14.53 5.20 -3.11
N ASP A 4 14.20 5.86 -2.01
CA ASP A 4 14.67 5.59 -0.65
C ASP A 4 13.81 4.57 0.11
N VAL A 5 12.67 4.18 -0.45
CA VAL A 5 11.71 3.25 0.16
C VAL A 5 11.63 1.98 -0.68
N ARG A 6 11.71 0.82 -0.03
CA ARG A 6 11.47 -0.46 -0.69
C ARG A 6 9.99 -0.84 -0.52
N PRO A 7 9.23 -1.07 -1.61
CA PRO A 7 7.85 -1.54 -1.52
C PRO A 7 7.76 -2.87 -0.77
N ILE A 8 6.71 -3.03 0.04
CA ILE A 8 6.46 -4.23 0.86
C ILE A 8 5.20 -4.92 0.34
N PRO A 9 5.34 -6.07 -0.38
CA PRO A 9 4.22 -6.84 -0.88
C PRO A 9 3.28 -7.32 0.22
N GLN A 10 2.00 -7.47 -0.11
CA GLN A 10 1.06 -8.21 0.74
C GLN A 10 1.48 -9.68 0.86
N ASP A 11 1.45 -10.23 2.06
CA ASP A 11 1.71 -11.65 2.33
C ASP A 11 0.39 -12.40 2.56
N ASP A 12 -0.10 -13.07 1.52
CA ASP A 12 -1.30 -13.93 1.59
C ASP A 12 -0.97 -15.39 1.97
N GLY A 13 0.29 -15.69 2.28
CA GLY A 13 0.76 -17.02 2.64
C GLY A 13 0.78 -18.04 1.49
N SER A 14 1.07 -19.30 1.82
CA SER A 14 1.28 -20.37 0.83
C SER A 14 0.00 -20.90 0.16
N HIS A 15 -1.17 -20.68 0.77
CA HIS A 15 -2.46 -21.18 0.30
C HIS A 15 -3.55 -20.11 0.51
N PRO A 16 -3.62 -19.07 -0.33
CA PRO A 16 -4.57 -17.99 -0.16
C PRO A 16 -6.00 -18.48 -0.42
N VAL A 17 -6.91 -18.18 0.51
CA VAL A 17 -8.31 -18.65 0.47
C VAL A 17 -9.21 -17.71 -0.34
N VAL A 18 -8.84 -16.43 -0.44
CA VAL A 18 -9.62 -15.37 -1.12
C VAL A 18 -8.69 -14.36 -1.79
N LEU A 19 -7.79 -14.83 -2.65
CA LEU A 19 -6.87 -13.95 -3.38
C LEU A 19 -7.66 -12.97 -4.25
N ILE A 20 -7.43 -11.67 -4.04
CA ILE A 20 -8.02 -10.63 -4.87
C ILE A 20 -7.02 -10.30 -5.98
N THR A 21 -7.45 -10.45 -7.22
CA THR A 21 -6.64 -10.05 -8.37
C THR A 21 -6.79 -8.55 -8.57
N TYR A 22 -5.87 -7.77 -8.00
CA TYR A 22 -5.80 -6.34 -8.23
C TYR A 22 -5.07 -5.99 -9.51
N HIS A 23 -5.34 -4.78 -9.99
CA HIS A 23 -4.61 -4.16 -11.08
C HIS A 23 -3.22 -3.69 -10.57
N ASP A 24 -2.21 -3.64 -11.45
CA ASP A 24 -0.80 -3.41 -11.04
C ASP A 24 -0.58 -2.10 -10.28
N ASP A 25 -1.35 -1.06 -10.60
CA ASP A 25 -1.29 0.26 -9.97
C ASP A 25 -1.84 0.26 -8.53
N PHE A 26 -2.77 -0.66 -8.22
CA PHE A 26 -3.24 -0.88 -6.87
C PHE A 26 -2.17 -1.59 -6.04
N TRP A 27 -1.57 -2.66 -6.59
CA TRP A 27 -0.45 -3.37 -5.95
C TRP A 27 0.69 -2.42 -5.60
N GLU A 28 1.15 -1.63 -6.57
CA GLU A 28 2.21 -0.66 -6.35
C GLU A 28 1.83 0.34 -5.24
N THR A 29 0.61 0.89 -5.28
CA THR A 29 0.18 1.88 -4.29
C THR A 29 0.13 1.27 -2.88
N MET A 30 -0.41 0.07 -2.73
CA MET A 30 -0.50 -0.60 -1.43
C MET A 30 0.86 -1.05 -0.90
N ASP A 31 1.76 -1.51 -1.76
CA ASP A 31 3.09 -1.93 -1.32
C ASP A 31 3.93 -0.77 -0.78
N TYR A 32 3.83 0.41 -1.40
CA TYR A 32 4.45 1.62 -0.86
C TYR A 32 3.74 2.13 0.40
N PHE A 33 2.41 1.98 0.49
CA PHE A 33 1.67 2.30 1.72
C PHE A 33 2.13 1.43 2.89
N HIS A 34 2.28 0.11 2.70
CA HIS A 34 2.82 -0.79 3.71
C HIS A 34 4.24 -0.40 4.13
N ALA A 35 5.08 0.00 3.18
CA ALA A 35 6.45 0.43 3.44
C ALA A 35 6.52 1.65 4.37
N VAL A 36 5.76 2.71 4.07
CA VAL A 36 5.75 3.92 4.91
C VAL A 36 5.06 3.71 6.25
N TYR A 37 4.02 2.88 6.29
CA TYR A 37 3.32 2.53 7.51
C TYR A 37 4.25 1.80 8.49
N LEU A 38 4.96 0.78 8.01
CA LEU A 38 5.90 0.01 8.83
C LEU A 38 7.13 0.83 9.26
N ALA A 39 7.55 1.78 8.44
CA ALA A 39 8.60 2.73 8.79
C ALA A 39 8.13 3.79 9.81
N ASN A 40 6.83 3.84 10.14
CA ASN A 40 6.20 4.91 10.91
C ASN A 40 6.55 6.29 10.35
N GLU A 41 6.56 6.43 9.02
CA GLU A 41 6.93 7.66 8.34
C GLU A 41 5.81 8.71 8.45
N LEU A 42 6.10 9.84 9.09
CA LEU A 42 5.16 10.95 9.28
C LEU A 42 5.54 12.14 8.39
N SER A 43 5.41 11.97 7.08
CA SER A 43 5.77 12.98 6.07
C SER A 43 4.56 13.40 5.22
N SER A 44 4.68 14.55 4.53
CA SER A 44 3.63 15.00 3.59
C SER A 44 3.43 14.02 2.44
N ARG A 45 4.51 13.42 1.91
CA ARG A 45 4.40 12.41 0.84
C ARG A 45 3.64 11.17 1.30
N ALA A 46 3.80 10.73 2.55
CA ALA A 46 3.07 9.60 3.12
C ALA A 46 1.57 9.92 3.27
N LEU A 47 1.24 11.16 3.64
CA LEU A 47 -0.15 11.65 3.71
C LEU A 47 -0.83 11.69 2.33
N ASP A 48 -0.12 12.23 1.33
CA ASP A 48 -0.61 12.30 -0.05
C ASP A 48 -0.81 10.89 -0.63
N HIS A 49 0.12 9.99 -0.35
CA HIS A 49 0.04 8.59 -0.77
C HIS A 49 -1.12 7.83 -0.11
N THR A 50 -1.35 8.06 1.18
CA THR A 50 -2.53 7.52 1.89
C THR A 50 -3.83 8.01 1.26
N THR A 51 -3.89 9.29 0.89
CA THR A 51 -5.04 9.86 0.18
C THR A 51 -5.28 9.17 -1.18
N LYS A 52 -4.21 8.81 -1.91
CA LYS A 52 -4.31 8.01 -3.14
C LYS A 52 -4.86 6.61 -2.86
N ALA A 53 -4.34 5.93 -1.84
CA ALA A 53 -4.77 4.58 -1.47
C ALA A 53 -6.27 4.53 -1.10
N VAL A 54 -6.75 5.49 -0.30
CA VAL A 54 -8.18 5.62 0.04
C VAL A 54 -9.03 5.86 -1.20
N LYS A 55 -8.57 6.65 -2.17
CA LYS A 55 -9.33 6.85 -3.43
C LYS A 55 -9.45 5.58 -4.26
N MET A 56 -8.46 4.69 -4.19
CA MET A 56 -8.45 3.41 -4.91
C MET A 56 -9.34 2.36 -4.23
N ASN A 57 -9.46 2.42 -2.90
CA ASN A 57 -10.39 1.60 -2.12
C ASN A 57 -11.00 2.42 -0.96
N PRO A 58 -12.14 3.09 -1.16
CA PRO A 58 -12.70 4.04 -0.17
C PRO A 58 -13.18 3.36 1.11
N GLU A 59 -13.46 2.07 1.05
CA GLU A 59 -13.89 1.27 2.22
C GLU A 59 -12.73 0.96 3.17
N ILE A 60 -11.47 1.25 2.79
CA ILE A 60 -10.27 0.97 3.61
C ILE A 60 -10.05 1.95 4.77
N THR A 61 -11.06 2.77 5.09
CA THR A 61 -10.97 3.80 6.13
C THR A 61 -10.73 3.16 7.51
N LEU A 62 -9.68 3.62 8.21
CA LEU A 62 -9.28 3.19 9.57
C LEU A 62 -10.36 3.48 10.63
#